data_AF-A0A1L3I7S0-F1
#
_entry.id   AF-A0A1L3I7S0-F1
#
_cell.length_a   1.000
_cell.length_b   1.000
_cell.length_c   1.000
_cell.angle_alpha   90.00
_cell.angle_beta   90.00
_cell.angle_gamma   90.00
#
_symmetry.space_group_name_H-M   'P 1'
#
loop_
_entity.id
_entity.type
_entity.pdbx_description
1 polymer ?
#
loop_
_entity_poly.entity_id
_entity_poly.type
_entity_poly.pdbx_seq_one_letter_code
_entity_poly.pdbx_strand_id
1 'polypeptide(L)'
;MGEQSNNFYARLDRLERKHGAMSRGYTAKVGPDGLIVVAPRRVQSRISGRSLILFVAAFLLFKGFLMAALGFGSYDFRVDQLRAGTGLEKAGAFVMQRDPVSQFLAEKIGPVLR
;
A
#
# COMPACT_ATOMS: atom_id res chain seq x y z
N MET A 1 -36.00 -0.02 33.14
CA MET A 1 -36.20 -1.04 32.09
C MET A 1 -35.29 -0.88 30.87
N GLY A 2 -34.75 0.31 30.55
CA GLY A 2 -33.88 0.49 29.36
C GLY A 2 -32.50 -0.18 29.43
N GLU A 3 -31.87 -0.30 30.62
CA GLU A 3 -30.51 -0.83 30.73
C GLU A 3 -30.38 -2.32 30.41
N GLN A 4 -31.38 -3.14 30.78
CA GLN A 4 -31.39 -4.58 30.48
C GLN A 4 -31.51 -4.84 28.98
N SER A 5 -32.39 -4.09 28.30
CA SER A 5 -32.54 -4.16 26.85
C SER A 5 -31.26 -3.74 26.13
N ASN A 6 -30.62 -2.64 26.55
CA ASN A 6 -29.36 -2.18 25.96
C ASN A 6 -28.24 -3.21 26.09
N ASN A 7 -28.11 -3.85 27.25
CA ASN A 7 -27.14 -4.93 27.48
C ASN A 7 -27.42 -6.16 26.59
N PHE A 8 -28.69 -6.47 26.33
CA PHE A 8 -29.09 -7.55 25.43
C PHE A 8 -28.70 -7.25 23.98
N TYR A 9 -29.03 -6.07 23.45
CA TYR A 9 -28.64 -5.67 22.09
C TYR A 9 -27.11 -5.63 21.92
N ALA A 10 -26.37 -5.10 22.89
CA ALA A 10 -24.91 -5.09 22.85
C ALA A 10 -24.29 -6.51 22.84
N ARG A 11 -24.99 -7.52 23.36
CA ARG A 11 -24.57 -8.94 23.26
C ARG A 11 -24.93 -9.54 21.91
N LEU A 12 -26.11 -9.23 21.37
CA LEU A 12 -26.52 -9.66 20.03
C LEU A 12 -25.55 -9.14 18.97
N ASP A 13 -25.20 -7.85 19.00
CA ASP A 13 -24.24 -7.25 18.07
C ASP A 13 -22.87 -7.94 18.12
N ARG A 14 -22.41 -8.29 19.32
CA ARG A 14 -21.15 -9.02 19.51
C ARG A 14 -21.23 -10.43 18.94
N LEU A 15 -22.35 -11.10 19.11
CA LEU A 15 -22.57 -12.45 18.57
C LEU A 15 -22.60 -12.43 17.04
N GLU A 16 -23.33 -11.49 16.45
CA GLU A 16 -23.45 -11.33 15.00
C GLU A 16 -22.10 -11.00 14.36
N ARG A 17 -21.35 -10.06 14.94
CA ARG A 17 -19.97 -9.75 14.51
C ARG A 17 -19.05 -10.96 14.60
N LYS A 18 -19.13 -11.74 15.69
CA LYS A 18 -18.32 -12.97 15.85
C LYS A 18 -18.69 -14.01 14.81
N HIS A 19 -19.98 -14.19 14.53
CA HIS A 19 -20.46 -15.13 13.53
C HIS A 19 -20.03 -14.73 12.11
N GLY A 20 -20.19 -13.45 11.75
CA GLY A 20 -19.71 -12.89 10.48
C GLY A 20 -18.19 -12.94 10.33
N ALA A 21 -17.43 -12.83 11.42
CA ALA A 21 -15.98 -13.01 11.38
C ALA A 21 -15.58 -14.50 11.19
N MET A 22 -16.37 -15.43 11.73
CA MET A 22 -16.14 -16.87 11.57
C MET A 22 -16.53 -17.39 10.18
N SER A 23 -17.49 -16.78 9.50
CA SER A 23 -17.88 -17.18 8.12
C SER A 23 -16.75 -16.99 7.09
N ARG A 24 -15.78 -16.11 7.37
CA ARG A 24 -14.57 -15.88 6.55
C ARG A 24 -13.43 -16.89 6.85
N GLY A 25 -13.71 -17.89 7.68
CA GLY A 25 -12.77 -18.93 8.09
C GLY A 25 -12.39 -18.85 9.57
N TYR A 26 -12.03 -19.99 10.13
CA TYR A 26 -11.69 -20.15 11.54
C TYR A 26 -10.34 -20.85 11.72
N THR A 27 -9.70 -20.63 12.86
CA THR A 27 -8.46 -21.30 13.26
C THR A 27 -8.57 -21.75 14.71
N ALA A 28 -8.12 -22.97 14.98
CA ALA A 28 -8.03 -23.50 16.33
C ALA A 28 -6.70 -23.04 16.96
N LYS A 29 -6.76 -22.46 18.15
CA LYS A 29 -5.58 -22.12 18.96
C LYS A 29 -5.69 -22.83 20.30
N VAL A 30 -4.58 -23.39 20.76
CA VAL A 30 -4.48 -23.96 22.11
C VAL A 30 -4.25 -22.80 23.07
N GLY A 31 -5.14 -22.64 24.04
CA GLY A 31 -5.01 -21.67 25.13
C GLY A 31 -3.91 -22.08 26.12
N PRO A 32 -3.46 -21.16 26.98
CA PRO A 32 -2.47 -21.46 28.03
C PRO A 32 -2.97 -22.50 29.05
N ASP A 33 -4.28 -22.72 29.12
CA ASP A 33 -4.99 -23.73 29.91
C ASP A 33 -5.10 -25.09 29.22
N GLY A 34 -4.57 -25.23 27.99
CA GLY A 34 -4.64 -26.47 27.21
C GLY A 34 -5.97 -26.66 26.45
N LEU A 35 -6.90 -25.70 26.51
CA LEU A 35 -8.17 -25.79 25.81
C LEU A 35 -8.04 -25.32 24.35
N ILE A 36 -8.73 -26.01 23.45
CA ILE A 36 -8.79 -25.62 22.05
C ILE A 36 -9.87 -24.54 21.87
N VAL A 37 -9.47 -23.32 21.56
CA VAL A 37 -10.38 -22.20 21.29
C VAL A 37 -10.44 -21.93 19.79
N VAL A 38 -11.65 -21.98 19.24
CA VAL A 38 -11.90 -21.60 17.84
C VAL A 38 -12.05 -20.09 17.75
N ALA A 39 -11.12 -19.44 17.04
CA ALA A 39 -11.13 -18.01 16.81
C ALA A 39 -11.30 -17.70 15.31
N PRO A 40 -11.96 -16.58 14.95
CA PRO A 40 -12.03 -16.16 13.56
C PRO A 40 -10.61 -15.96 13.01
N ARG A 41 -10.38 -16.43 11.78
CA ARG A 41 -9.08 -16.29 11.12
C ARG A 41 -8.83 -14.80 10.89
N ARG A 42 -7.89 -14.22 11.65
CA ARG A 42 -7.46 -12.83 11.40
C ARG A 42 -6.78 -12.79 10.04
N VAL A 43 -7.40 -12.10 9.09
CA VAL A 43 -6.75 -11.74 7.82
C VAL A 43 -5.73 -10.66 8.17
N GLN A 44 -4.49 -11.09 8.44
CA GLN A 44 -3.37 -10.14 8.41
C GLN A 44 -3.24 -9.70 6.96
N SER A 45 -3.36 -8.39 6.71
CA SER A 45 -3.06 -7.84 5.39
C SER A 45 -1.65 -8.30 5.02
N ARG A 46 -1.50 -8.98 3.89
CA ARG A 46 -0.19 -9.41 3.37
C ARG A 46 0.69 -8.22 3.00
N ILE A 47 0.11 -7.04 2.88
CA ILE A 47 0.81 -5.80 2.58
C ILE A 47 1.43 -5.30 3.87
N SER A 48 2.70 -5.65 4.07
CA SER A 48 3.53 -5.10 5.13
C SER A 48 3.96 -3.69 4.75
N GLY A 49 4.19 -2.80 5.72
CA GLY A 49 4.86 -1.51 5.46
C GLY A 49 6.18 -1.68 4.69
N ARG A 50 6.86 -2.83 4.88
CA ARG A 50 8.07 -3.20 4.13
C ARG A 50 7.82 -3.32 2.62
N SER A 51 6.71 -3.92 2.18
CA SER A 51 6.41 -4.03 0.74
C SER A 51 6.08 -2.68 0.12
N LEU A 52 5.43 -1.78 0.89
CA LEU A 52 5.17 -0.42 0.43
C LEU A 52 6.47 0.37 0.24
N ILE A 53 7.40 0.28 1.19
CA ILE A 53 8.71 0.94 1.10
C ILE A 53 9.50 0.41 -0.11
N LEU A 54 9.54 -0.90 -0.32
CA LEU A 54 10.22 -1.50 -1.48
C LEU A 54 9.62 -1.03 -2.80
N PHE A 55 8.30 -0.92 -2.88
CA PHE A 55 7.62 -0.44 -4.09
C PHE A 55 7.99 1.02 -4.39
N VAL A 56 7.97 1.89 -3.37
CA VAL A 56 8.39 3.29 -3.51
C VAL A 56 9.85 3.39 -3.93
N ALA A 57 10.74 2.60 -3.33
CA ALA A 57 12.16 2.59 -3.68
C ALA A 57 12.38 2.15 -5.14
N ALA A 58 11.73 1.07 -5.57
CA ALA A 58 11.80 0.60 -6.96
C ALA A 58 11.29 1.66 -7.95
N PHE A 59 10.21 2.36 -7.60
CA PHE A 59 9.67 3.45 -8.41
C PHE A 59 10.67 4.61 -8.56
N LEU A 60 11.32 5.05 -7.47
CA LEU A 60 12.34 6.10 -7.51
C LEU A 60 13.57 5.67 -8.33
N LEU A 61 14.01 4.42 -8.19
CA LEU A 61 15.10 3.86 -8.99
C LEU A 61 14.77 3.87 -10.49
N PHE A 62 13.58 3.41 -10.87
CA PHE A 62 13.12 3.43 -12.25
C PHE A 62 13.04 4.85 -12.81
N LYS A 63 12.56 5.80 -12.00
CA LYS A 63 12.48 7.21 -12.36
C LYS A 63 13.86 7.85 -12.57
N GLY A 64 14.81 7.61 -11.66
CA GLY A 64 16.19 8.05 -11.81
C GLY A 64 16.89 7.40 -13.02
N PHE A 65 16.60 6.12 -13.29
CA PHE A 65 17.07 5.42 -14.48
C PHE A 65 16.53 6.08 -15.78
N LEU A 66 15.25 6.41 -15.85
CA LEU A 66 14.67 7.13 -16.99
C LEU A 66 15.38 8.47 -17.22
N MET A 67 15.62 9.25 -16.17
CA MET A 67 16.34 10.51 -16.25
C MET A 67 17.79 10.32 -16.73
N ALA A 68 18.48 9.27 -16.26
CA ALA A 68 19.85 8.96 -16.70
C ALA A 68 19.90 8.48 -18.16
N ALA A 69 18.96 7.65 -18.59
CA ALA A 69 18.91 7.07 -19.93
C ALA A 69 18.44 8.07 -21.00
N LEU A 70 17.46 8.92 -20.67
CA LEU A 70 16.90 9.92 -21.60
C LEU A 70 17.66 11.25 -21.58
N GLY A 71 18.40 11.50 -20.50
CA GLY A 71 18.92 12.83 -20.16
C GLY A 71 17.82 13.74 -19.61
N PHE A 72 18.23 14.68 -18.75
CA PHE A 72 17.30 15.54 -18.01
C PHE A 72 16.36 16.35 -18.93
N GLY A 73 16.86 16.91 -20.03
CA GLY A 73 16.04 17.72 -20.93
C GLY A 73 14.96 16.93 -21.69
N SER A 74 15.27 15.72 -22.14
CA SER A 74 14.27 14.88 -22.83
C SER A 74 13.24 14.31 -21.85
N TYR A 75 13.65 14.03 -20.62
CA TYR A 75 12.75 13.61 -19.55
C TYR A 75 11.72 14.71 -19.22
N ASP A 76 12.19 15.94 -18.97
CA ASP A 76 11.32 17.06 -18.59
C ASP A 76 10.31 17.37 -19.72
N PHE A 77 10.74 17.33 -20.98
CA PHE A 77 9.84 17.49 -22.14
C PHE A 77 8.72 16.44 -22.19
N ARG A 78 9.02 15.17 -21.87
CA ARG A 78 7.99 14.11 -21.82
C ARG A 78 7.02 14.33 -20.68
N VAL A 79 7.50 14.73 -19.50
CA VAL A 79 6.62 15.06 -18.36
C VAL A 79 5.68 16.21 -18.72
N ASP A 80 6.17 17.22 -19.43
CA ASP A 80 5.33 18.33 -19.90
C ASP A 80 4.28 17.89 -20.94
N GLN A 81 4.60 16.94 -21.82
CA GLN A 81 3.60 16.34 -22.69
C GLN A 81 2.50 15.62 -21.89
N LEU A 82 2.85 14.88 -20.82
CA LEU A 82 1.84 14.24 -19.97
C LEU A 82 0.93 15.28 -19.28
N ARG A 83 1.45 16.46 -18.93
CA ARG A 83 0.64 17.55 -18.34
C ARG A 83 -0.41 18.10 -19.32
N ALA A 84 -0.12 18.07 -20.62
CA ALA A 84 -1.04 18.53 -21.66
C ALA A 84 -2.13 17.50 -22.01
N GLY A 85 -2.02 16.26 -21.51
CA GLY A 85 -2.90 15.15 -21.83
C GLY A 85 -4.23 15.10 -21.06
N THR A 86 -4.81 13.91 -21.01
CA THR A 86 -6.03 13.53 -20.29
C THR A 86 -5.87 13.54 -18.77
N GLY A 87 -6.96 13.38 -18.02
CA GLY A 87 -6.93 13.39 -16.55
C GLY A 87 -5.97 12.35 -15.93
N LEU A 88 -5.87 11.16 -16.54
CA LEU A 88 -4.94 10.12 -16.09
C LEU A 88 -3.47 10.50 -16.38
N GLU A 89 -3.21 11.10 -17.55
CA GLU A 89 -1.86 11.54 -17.94
C GLU A 89 -1.37 12.69 -17.06
N LYS A 90 -2.26 13.64 -16.70
CA LYS A 90 -1.96 14.70 -15.74
C LYS A 90 -1.59 14.16 -14.36
N ALA A 91 -2.29 13.13 -13.89
CA ALA A 91 -1.97 12.47 -12.63
C ALA A 91 -0.59 11.79 -12.71
N GLY A 92 -0.28 11.11 -13.82
CA GLY A 92 1.04 10.56 -14.10
C GLY A 92 2.12 11.64 -14.11
N ALA A 93 1.86 12.78 -14.74
CA ALA A 93 2.79 13.91 -14.79
C ALA A 93 3.09 14.49 -13.41
N PHE A 94 2.09 14.54 -12.52
CA PHE A 94 2.26 14.99 -11.15
C PHE A 94 3.20 14.06 -10.36
N VAL A 95 3.06 12.75 -10.52
CA VAL A 95 3.94 11.76 -9.87
C VAL A 95 5.36 11.79 -10.47
N MET A 96 5.46 12.04 -11.77
CA MET A 96 6.73 12.07 -12.50
C MET A 96 7.50 13.40 -12.39
N GLN A 97 6.99 14.39 -11.65
CA GLN A 97 7.73 15.65 -11.45
C GLN A 97 9.12 15.41 -10.87
N ARG A 98 10.12 16.08 -11.42
CA ARG A 98 11.51 15.94 -11.02
C ARG A 98 11.69 16.15 -9.50
N ASP A 99 12.26 15.17 -8.80
CA ASP A 99 12.48 15.21 -7.35
C ASP A 99 13.98 15.06 -7.02
N PRO A 100 14.47 15.59 -5.87
CA PRO A 100 15.89 15.57 -5.53
C PRO A 100 16.51 14.17 -5.44
N VAL A 101 15.73 13.16 -5.03
CA VAL A 101 16.22 11.78 -4.88
C VAL A 101 16.45 11.13 -6.24
N SER A 102 15.49 11.26 -7.16
CA SER A 102 15.61 10.75 -8.52
C SER A 102 16.74 11.45 -9.30
N GLN A 103 16.97 12.74 -9.05
CA GLN A 103 18.10 13.47 -9.64
C GLN A 103 19.45 12.92 -9.18
N PHE A 104 19.62 12.74 -7.87
CA PHE A 104 20.83 12.15 -7.31
C PHE A 104 21.08 10.74 -7.87
N LEU A 105 20.03 9.92 -7.99
CA LEU A 105 20.10 8.60 -8.60
C LEU A 105 20.53 8.68 -10.08
N ALA A 106 19.96 9.61 -10.84
CA ALA A 106 20.28 9.79 -12.25
C ALA A 106 21.74 10.21 -12.46
N GLU A 107 22.27 11.11 -11.63
CA GLU A 107 23.67 11.54 -11.67
C GLU A 107 24.65 10.41 -11.33
N LYS A 108 24.25 9.49 -10.44
CA LYS A 108 25.06 8.31 -10.09
C LYS A 108 25.01 7.21 -11.15
N ILE A 109 23.86 7.03 -11.81
CA ILE A 109 23.65 5.97 -12.81
C ILE A 109 24.14 6.42 -14.20
N GLY A 110 24.03 7.71 -14.53
CA GLY A 110 24.42 8.28 -15.83
C GLY A 110 25.84 7.89 -16.31
N PRO A 111 26.88 7.88 -15.46
CA PRO A 111 28.22 7.45 -15.85
C PRO A 111 28.34 5.98 -16.26
N VAL A 112 27.41 5.12 -15.83
CA VAL A 112 27.41 3.68 -16.16
C VAL A 112 26.72 3.41 -17.50
N LEU A 113 25.83 4.31 -17.93
CA LEU A 113 25.05 4.19 -19.16
C LEU A 113 25.66 4.92 -20.38
N ARG A 114 26.79 5.60 -20.20
CA ARG A 114 27.43 6.44 -21.22
C ARG A 114 28.60 5.75 -21.91
#